data_AF-A0A958T3Q2-F1
#
_entry.id   AF-A0A958T3Q2-F1
#
_cell.length_a   1.000
_cell.length_b   1.000
_cell.length_c   1.000
_cell.angle_alpha   90.00
_cell.angle_beta   90.00
_cell.angle_gamma   90.00
#
_symmetry.space_group_name_H-M   'P 1'
#
loop_
_entity.id
_entity.type
_entity.pdbx_description
1 polymer ?
#
loop_
_entity_poly.entity_id
_entity_poly.type
_entity_poly.pdbx_seq_one_letter_code
_entity_poly.pdbx_strand_id
1 'polypeptide(L)'
;MPLYVNAGSTLTKGVSYELFTEEPTDSLKNKALLIFDVPRYFKLEVGTSKKLGLLKVRQYPGYLIQLNDFTDLNDYLSKTFSKSSNQKFKRYQQRLEQCFTIDYKVYHGAISKEAYEHVFNSFYRLLTKRFDDKQTVNNNLFDHEWNFYHDVVYQMILEKKASLYVIYSDQKPISVRLNYYSDEIIFDAITVFDIDYSKFHLGKISIMKVLEWAFENNYKQFDFSKGYFDYKESWGNLKYDFEYHILYNKKSLVSIVTARIVYYIYKLKQYLRDQRLNEKFHKLTYALKNKKTDTVGVTEVDAETLINLDIDFKETKLENLEWPYLKKEVYDFIFLAKEPIDNLKLSTGCHEGKELLLMETLQSKKIVQIN
;
A
#
# COMPACT_ATOMS: atom_id res chain seq x y z
N MET A 1 32.78 2.17 -13.49
CA MET A 1 32.32 1.03 -14.32
C MET A 1 31.35 1.57 -15.36
N PRO A 2 31.53 1.31 -16.67
CA PRO A 2 30.71 1.87 -17.74
C PRO A 2 29.34 1.16 -17.83
N LEU A 3 28.48 1.46 -16.85
CA LEU A 3 27.14 0.90 -16.69
C LEU A 3 26.10 2.01 -16.82
N TYR A 4 25.13 1.81 -17.71
CA TYR A 4 23.97 2.69 -17.83
C TYR A 4 22.74 2.00 -17.26
N VAL A 5 21.78 2.79 -16.80
CA VAL A 5 20.55 2.29 -16.17
C VAL A 5 19.32 2.90 -16.84
N ASN A 6 18.19 2.19 -16.83
CA ASN A 6 16.94 2.76 -17.32
C ASN A 6 16.52 3.99 -16.50
N ALA A 7 15.80 4.91 -17.14
CA ALA A 7 15.16 6.03 -16.46
C ALA A 7 14.22 5.52 -15.35
N GLY A 8 14.18 6.24 -14.23
CA GLY A 8 13.47 5.84 -13.01
C GLY A 8 14.19 4.77 -12.18
N SER A 9 15.13 4.00 -12.74
CA SER A 9 15.89 2.96 -12.04
C SER A 9 14.97 2.06 -11.19
N THR A 10 15.15 2.04 -9.86
CA THR A 10 14.36 1.22 -8.92
C THR A 10 13.04 1.87 -8.48
N LEU A 11 12.72 3.08 -8.95
CA LEU A 11 11.42 3.71 -8.71
C LEU A 11 10.35 3.18 -9.67
N THR A 12 10.76 2.47 -10.72
CA THR A 12 9.82 1.83 -11.63
C THR A 12 9.08 0.70 -10.92
N LYS A 13 7.76 0.60 -11.17
CA LYS A 13 6.87 -0.42 -10.58
C LYS A 13 6.66 -1.61 -11.53
N GLY A 14 7.46 -1.67 -12.59
CA GLY A 14 7.36 -2.57 -13.74
C GLY A 14 7.82 -1.84 -15.00
N VAL A 15 8.70 -2.46 -15.78
CA VAL A 15 9.18 -1.92 -17.07
C VAL A 15 9.11 -3.00 -18.15
N SER A 16 8.49 -2.67 -19.28
CA SER A 16 8.69 -3.36 -20.55
C SER A 16 9.64 -2.54 -21.42
N TYR A 17 10.36 -3.20 -22.33
CA TYR A 17 11.22 -2.53 -23.29
C TYR A 17 11.36 -3.36 -24.54
N GLU A 18 11.68 -2.68 -25.65
CA GLU A 18 12.01 -3.27 -26.93
C GLU A 18 13.42 -2.85 -27.35
N LEU A 19 14.05 -3.63 -28.21
CA LEU A 19 15.35 -3.30 -28.78
C LEU A 19 15.19 -2.97 -30.25
N PHE A 20 15.61 -1.78 -30.65
CA PHE A 20 15.73 -1.42 -32.05
C PHE A 20 16.84 -2.27 -32.69
N THR A 21 16.46 -3.20 -33.56
CA THR A 21 17.34 -4.17 -34.22
C THR A 21 18.30 -3.54 -35.23
N GLU A 22 18.02 -2.31 -35.65
CA GLU A 22 18.79 -1.56 -36.64
C GLU A 22 19.93 -0.72 -36.03
N GLU A 23 19.94 -0.51 -34.71
CA GLU A 23 21.02 0.24 -34.08
C GLU A 23 22.34 -0.54 -34.12
N PRO A 24 23.48 0.10 -34.43
CA PRO A 24 24.76 -0.57 -34.40
C PRO A 24 25.01 -1.09 -32.98
N THR A 25 25.12 -2.40 -32.81
CA THR A 25 25.60 -3.05 -31.55
C THR A 25 26.93 -2.47 -31.01
N ASP A 26 27.63 -1.67 -31.80
CA ASP A 26 28.78 -0.88 -31.40
C ASP A 26 28.43 0.27 -30.43
N SER A 27 27.16 0.67 -30.31
CA SER A 27 26.67 1.61 -29.29
C SER A 27 26.94 1.12 -27.87
N LEU A 28 26.99 -0.20 -27.66
CA LEU A 28 27.35 -0.86 -26.41
C LEU A 28 28.82 -1.28 -26.32
N LYS A 29 29.70 -0.79 -27.21
CA LYS A 29 31.13 -1.07 -27.10
C LYS A 29 31.66 -0.50 -25.78
N ASN A 30 32.31 -1.38 -25.01
CA ASN A 30 32.86 -1.10 -23.68
C ASN A 30 31.83 -0.63 -22.64
N LYS A 31 30.55 -0.97 -22.82
CA LYS A 31 29.43 -0.54 -21.97
C LYS A 31 28.48 -1.70 -21.70
N ALA A 32 27.79 -1.66 -20.57
CA ALA A 32 26.64 -2.52 -20.29
C ALA A 32 25.42 -1.69 -19.92
N LEU A 33 24.23 -2.19 -20.19
CA LEU A 33 22.96 -1.62 -19.72
C LEU A 33 22.37 -2.51 -18.65
N LEU A 34 21.87 -1.91 -17.58
CA LEU A 34 21.10 -2.56 -16.53
C LEU A 34 19.68 -1.99 -16.53
N ILE A 35 18.72 -2.85 -16.85
CA ILE A 35 17.30 -2.52 -16.85
C ILE A 35 16.70 -3.12 -15.58
N PHE A 36 16.24 -2.25 -14.70
CA PHE A 36 15.62 -2.57 -13.43
C PHE A 36 14.14 -2.95 -13.61
N ASP A 37 13.65 -3.76 -12.66
CA ASP A 37 12.24 -4.05 -12.43
C ASP A 37 11.45 -4.49 -13.68
N VAL A 38 11.98 -5.46 -14.43
CA VAL A 38 11.29 -6.07 -15.58
C VAL A 38 10.40 -7.23 -15.10
N PRO A 39 9.06 -7.14 -15.18
CA PRO A 39 8.19 -8.24 -14.81
C PRO A 39 8.32 -9.40 -15.79
N ARG A 40 8.58 -10.61 -15.28
CA ARG A 40 8.79 -11.80 -16.12
C ARG A 40 7.58 -12.15 -16.99
N TYR A 41 6.37 -11.77 -16.59
CA TYR A 41 5.15 -12.07 -17.35
C TYR A 41 4.99 -11.27 -18.64
N PHE A 42 5.75 -10.19 -18.84
CA PHE A 42 5.78 -9.48 -20.13
C PHE A 42 6.38 -10.31 -21.28
N LYS A 43 7.02 -11.45 -20.98
CA LYS A 43 7.55 -12.40 -21.97
C LYS A 43 8.34 -11.72 -23.10
N LEU A 44 9.14 -10.71 -22.75
CA LEU A 44 9.89 -9.92 -23.74
C LEU A 44 10.80 -10.83 -24.58
N GLU A 45 10.55 -10.90 -25.88
CA GLU A 45 11.40 -11.56 -26.85
C GLU A 45 12.59 -10.66 -27.18
N VAL A 46 13.53 -10.56 -26.24
CA VAL A 46 14.76 -9.82 -26.46
C VAL A 46 15.62 -10.64 -27.42
N GLY A 47 15.50 -10.35 -28.72
CA GLY A 47 16.23 -11.01 -29.78
C GLY A 47 17.72 -11.10 -29.45
N THR A 48 18.20 -12.31 -29.15
CA THR A 48 19.63 -12.52 -28.91
C THR A 48 20.34 -12.47 -30.26
N SER A 49 20.70 -11.27 -30.71
CA SER A 49 21.54 -11.14 -31.89
C SER A 49 22.89 -11.82 -31.64
N LYS A 50 23.61 -12.22 -32.71
CA LYS A 50 24.96 -12.80 -32.59
C LYS A 50 25.92 -11.91 -31.78
N LYS A 51 25.66 -10.60 -31.70
CA LYS A 51 26.53 -9.61 -31.05
C LYS A 51 26.05 -9.17 -29.67
N LEU A 52 24.77 -9.35 -29.34
CA LEU A 52 24.19 -8.91 -28.06
C LEU A 52 23.98 -10.09 -27.10
N GLY A 53 24.40 -9.90 -25.85
CA GLY A 53 24.14 -10.83 -24.75
C GLY A 53 23.18 -10.23 -23.74
N LEU A 54 22.43 -11.11 -23.07
CA LEU A 54 21.48 -10.77 -22.02
C LEU A 54 21.73 -11.70 -20.83
N LEU A 55 21.98 -11.13 -19.66
CA LEU A 55 21.91 -11.83 -18.38
C LEU A 55 20.66 -11.38 -17.63
N LYS A 56 19.98 -12.32 -16.97
CA LYS A 56 18.80 -12.03 -16.16
C LYS A 56 19.05 -12.43 -14.71
N VAL A 57 18.70 -11.56 -13.78
CA VAL A 57 18.81 -11.85 -12.34
C VAL A 57 17.44 -11.66 -11.71
N ARG A 58 16.87 -12.74 -11.16
CA ARG A 58 15.65 -12.68 -10.34
C ARG A 58 15.83 -11.70 -9.19
N GLN A 59 14.78 -10.95 -8.89
CA GLN A 59 14.70 -10.00 -7.78
C GLN A 59 13.52 -10.31 -6.86
N TYR A 60 12.59 -9.37 -6.69
CA TYR A 60 11.46 -9.49 -5.78
C TYR A 60 10.33 -10.27 -6.44
N PRO A 61 9.53 -11.02 -5.67
CA PRO A 61 8.27 -11.53 -6.18
C PRO A 61 7.29 -10.37 -6.41
N GLY A 62 6.48 -10.52 -7.43
CA GLY A 62 5.27 -9.74 -7.71
C GLY A 62 4.04 -10.65 -7.75
N TYR A 63 2.87 -10.03 -7.62
CA TYR A 63 1.58 -10.72 -7.60
C TYR A 63 0.60 -9.91 -8.41
N LEU A 64 -0.20 -10.56 -9.25
CA LEU A 64 -1.25 -9.89 -10.01
C LEU A 64 -2.53 -10.73 -10.04
N ILE A 65 -3.62 -10.06 -10.39
CA ILE A 65 -4.91 -10.67 -10.71
C ILE A 65 -5.08 -10.60 -12.22
N GLN A 66 -5.25 -11.75 -12.85
CA GLN A 66 -5.60 -11.91 -14.25
C GLN A 66 -7.13 -11.71 -14.38
N LEU A 67 -7.56 -10.45 -14.57
CA LEU A 67 -8.97 -10.05 -14.48
C LEU A 67 -9.83 -10.66 -15.59
N ASN A 68 -9.29 -10.82 -16.79
CA ASN A 68 -9.98 -11.43 -17.94
C ASN A 68 -10.35 -12.92 -17.75
N ASP A 69 -9.87 -13.56 -16.67
CA ASP A 69 -10.33 -14.90 -16.27
C ASP A 69 -11.70 -14.86 -15.55
N PHE A 70 -12.23 -13.66 -15.29
CA PHE A 70 -13.45 -13.41 -14.51
C PHE A 70 -14.37 -12.41 -15.22
N THR A 71 -15.67 -12.51 -14.95
CA THR A 71 -16.66 -11.60 -15.54
C THR A 71 -16.79 -10.29 -14.78
N ASP A 72 -16.70 -10.34 -13.45
CA ASP A 72 -16.87 -9.20 -12.55
C ASP A 72 -16.24 -9.49 -11.17
N LEU A 73 -16.36 -8.53 -10.24
CA LEU A 73 -15.84 -8.69 -8.87
C LEU A 73 -16.47 -9.88 -8.15
N ASN A 74 -17.78 -10.13 -8.28
CA ASN A 74 -18.45 -11.22 -7.57
C ASN A 74 -17.96 -12.58 -8.06
N ASP A 75 -17.80 -12.74 -9.38
CA ASP A 75 -17.24 -13.95 -9.98
C ASP A 75 -15.82 -14.21 -9.46
N TYR A 76 -14.95 -13.19 -9.52
CA TYR A 76 -13.58 -13.26 -8.97
C TYR A 76 -13.57 -13.65 -7.49
N LEU A 77 -14.35 -12.96 -6.66
CA LEU A 77 -14.39 -13.24 -5.22
C LEU A 77 -14.89 -14.67 -4.94
N SER A 78 -15.90 -15.14 -5.67
CA SER A 78 -16.49 -16.48 -5.46
C SER A 78 -15.55 -17.62 -5.84
N LYS A 79 -14.72 -17.42 -6.88
CA LYS A 79 -13.73 -18.41 -7.36
C LYS A 79 -12.42 -18.39 -6.57
N THR A 80 -12.06 -17.23 -6.01
CA THR A 80 -10.76 -17.04 -5.33
C THR A 80 -10.84 -17.28 -3.82
N PHE A 81 -11.95 -16.91 -3.18
CA PHE A 81 -12.10 -16.95 -1.73
C PHE A 81 -13.23 -17.86 -1.28
N SER A 82 -13.12 -18.38 -0.04
CA SER A 82 -14.19 -19.15 0.57
C SER A 82 -15.46 -18.32 0.78
N LYS A 83 -16.62 -18.99 0.81
CA LYS A 83 -17.92 -18.36 1.12
C LYS A 83 -17.88 -17.53 2.41
N SER A 84 -17.19 -18.02 3.45
CA SER A 84 -17.02 -17.30 4.72
C SER A 84 -16.21 -16.02 4.54
N SER A 85 -15.08 -16.06 3.83
CA SER A 85 -14.27 -14.87 3.54
C SER A 85 -15.07 -13.82 2.77
N ASN A 86 -15.81 -14.24 1.74
CA ASN A 86 -16.66 -13.35 0.95
C ASN A 86 -17.76 -12.68 1.79
N GLN A 87 -18.39 -13.42 2.70
CA GLN A 87 -19.35 -12.84 3.65
C GLN A 87 -18.68 -11.82 4.59
N LYS A 88 -17.45 -12.08 5.06
CA LYS A 88 -16.70 -11.12 5.88
C LYS A 88 -16.42 -9.84 5.12
N PHE A 89 -15.99 -9.93 3.85
CA PHE A 89 -15.71 -8.76 3.01
C PHE A 89 -16.94 -7.87 2.85
N LYS A 90 -18.08 -8.47 2.48
CA LYS A 90 -19.37 -7.75 2.38
C LYS A 90 -19.75 -7.10 3.71
N ARG A 91 -19.61 -7.81 4.82
CA ARG A 91 -19.92 -7.29 6.15
C ARG A 91 -19.03 -6.09 6.53
N TYR A 92 -17.74 -6.13 6.20
CA TYR A 92 -16.83 -5.02 6.50
C TYR A 92 -17.24 -3.75 5.75
N GLN A 93 -17.54 -3.87 4.46
CA GLN A 93 -18.03 -2.76 3.65
C GLN A 93 -19.36 -2.23 4.18
N GLN A 94 -20.35 -3.11 4.39
CA GLN A 94 -21.66 -2.73 4.93
C GLN A 94 -21.55 -2.04 6.30
N ARG A 95 -20.67 -2.53 7.19
CA ARG A 95 -20.46 -1.91 8.49
C ARG A 95 -19.85 -0.52 8.36
N LEU A 96 -18.90 -0.33 7.45
CA LEU A 96 -18.31 0.98 7.19
C LEU A 96 -19.38 1.98 6.73
N GLU A 97 -20.17 1.59 5.73
CA GLU A 97 -21.25 2.40 5.14
C GLU A 97 -22.43 2.63 6.10
N GLN A 98 -22.62 1.74 7.08
CA GLN A 98 -23.62 1.91 8.14
C GLN A 98 -23.16 2.90 9.21
N CYS A 99 -21.86 2.90 9.54
CA CYS A 99 -21.31 3.70 10.62
C CYS A 99 -20.86 5.10 10.18
N PHE A 100 -20.56 5.29 8.91
CA PHE A 100 -20.03 6.54 8.37
C PHE A 100 -20.67 6.86 7.03
N THR A 101 -20.68 8.14 6.67
CA THR A 101 -21.03 8.58 5.32
C THR A 101 -19.82 8.34 4.42
N ILE A 102 -19.91 7.37 3.51
CA ILE A 102 -18.76 6.92 2.70
C ILE A 102 -18.95 7.26 1.23
N ASP A 103 -17.94 7.92 0.66
CA ASP A 103 -17.84 8.15 -0.78
C ASP A 103 -16.62 7.45 -1.38
N TYR A 104 -16.82 6.76 -2.50
CA TYR A 104 -15.77 6.11 -3.28
C TYR A 104 -15.51 6.92 -4.54
N LYS A 105 -14.25 7.32 -4.79
CA LYS A 105 -13.91 8.15 -5.96
C LYS A 105 -12.64 7.69 -6.64
N VAL A 106 -12.68 7.64 -7.97
CA VAL A 106 -11.51 7.41 -8.81
C VAL A 106 -11.21 8.68 -9.60
N TYR A 107 -10.10 9.32 -9.28
CA TYR A 107 -9.60 10.45 -10.08
C TYR A 107 -8.73 9.90 -11.20
N HIS A 108 -9.33 9.77 -12.39
CA HIS A 108 -8.67 9.29 -13.61
C HIS A 108 -9.15 10.14 -14.80
N GLY A 109 -8.24 10.88 -15.42
CA GLY A 109 -8.56 11.82 -16.52
C GLY A 109 -9.11 13.18 -16.08
N ALA A 110 -9.59 13.33 -14.84
CA ALA A 110 -10.11 14.60 -14.33
C ALA A 110 -9.92 14.73 -12.81
N ILE A 111 -9.30 15.83 -12.38
CA ILE A 111 -9.19 16.24 -10.99
C ILE A 111 -8.91 17.75 -10.93
N SER A 112 -9.59 18.49 -10.05
CA SER A 112 -9.24 19.90 -9.82
C SER A 112 -7.93 20.00 -9.05
N LYS A 113 -7.19 21.11 -9.17
CA LYS A 113 -5.92 21.26 -8.45
C LYS A 113 -6.15 21.26 -6.94
N GLU A 114 -7.23 21.85 -6.46
CA GLU A 114 -7.62 21.89 -5.04
C GLU A 114 -7.92 20.49 -4.51
N ALA A 115 -8.70 19.70 -5.26
CA ALA A 115 -9.00 18.31 -4.90
C ALA A 115 -7.73 17.45 -4.89
N TYR A 116 -6.83 17.67 -5.84
CA TYR A 116 -5.53 17.00 -5.88
C TYR A 116 -4.72 17.32 -4.62
N GLU A 117 -4.53 18.60 -4.28
CA GLU A 117 -3.77 19.01 -3.09
C GLU A 117 -4.39 18.45 -1.81
N HIS A 118 -5.72 18.49 -1.67
CA HIS A 118 -6.41 17.93 -0.50
C HIS A 118 -6.16 16.43 -0.32
N VAL A 119 -6.29 15.66 -1.41
CA VAL A 119 -6.07 14.21 -1.40
C VAL A 119 -4.60 13.89 -1.15
N PHE A 120 -3.68 14.58 -1.82
CA PHE A 120 -2.25 14.30 -1.72
C PHE A 120 -1.68 14.65 -0.35
N ASN A 121 -2.11 15.77 0.25
CA ASN A 121 -1.76 16.11 1.64
C ASN A 121 -2.32 15.08 2.63
N SER A 122 -3.56 14.62 2.42
CA SER A 122 -4.13 13.55 3.23
C SER A 122 -3.37 12.24 3.04
N PHE A 123 -2.93 11.94 1.82
CA PHE A 123 -2.14 10.75 1.50
C PHE A 123 -0.81 10.74 2.28
N TYR A 124 -0.08 11.85 2.27
CA TYR A 124 1.15 12.01 3.05
C TYR A 124 0.90 11.73 4.53
N ARG A 125 -0.09 12.42 5.12
CA ARG A 125 -0.44 12.30 6.55
C ARG A 125 -0.78 10.86 6.94
N LEU A 126 -1.61 10.18 6.14
CA LEU A 126 -1.99 8.78 6.39
C LEU A 126 -0.79 7.85 6.31
N LEU A 127 0.11 8.09 5.34
CA LEU A 127 1.30 7.27 5.14
C LEU A 127 2.28 7.46 6.29
N THR A 128 2.56 8.69 6.71
CA THR A 128 3.36 9.00 7.90
C THR A 128 2.79 8.31 9.14
N LYS A 129 1.50 8.53 9.43
CA LYS A 129 0.82 7.91 10.59
C LYS A 129 0.97 6.38 10.63
N ARG A 130 0.82 5.71 9.48
CA ARG A 130 0.95 4.25 9.39
C ARG A 130 2.37 3.75 9.66
N PHE A 131 3.38 4.49 9.24
CA PHE A 131 4.77 4.07 9.35
C PHE A 131 5.36 4.42 10.73
N ASP A 132 4.89 5.49 11.34
CA ASP A 132 5.12 5.81 12.75
C ASP A 132 4.56 4.71 13.68
N ASP A 133 3.31 4.27 13.45
CA ASP A 133 2.69 3.15 14.19
C ASP A 133 3.48 1.85 14.06
N LYS A 134 4.06 1.61 12.87
CA LYS A 134 4.94 0.45 12.62
C LYS A 134 6.37 0.63 13.13
N GLN A 135 6.71 1.81 13.64
CA GLN A 135 8.05 2.18 14.10
C GLN A 135 9.12 1.89 13.03
N THR A 136 8.80 2.21 11.77
CA THR A 136 9.66 1.98 10.62
C THR A 136 9.51 3.07 9.57
N VAL A 137 10.46 3.19 8.66
CA VAL A 137 10.49 4.25 7.64
C VAL A 137 9.95 3.72 6.31
N ASN A 138 9.22 4.56 5.58
CA ASN A 138 8.88 4.33 4.18
C ASN A 138 9.74 5.24 3.29
N ASN A 139 10.46 4.66 2.33
CA ASN A 139 11.27 5.44 1.39
C ASN A 139 10.43 6.47 0.62
N ASN A 140 9.17 6.13 0.30
CA ASN A 140 8.27 7.04 -0.42
C ASN A 140 8.03 8.37 0.34
N LEU A 141 8.27 8.43 1.66
CA LEU A 141 8.13 9.63 2.47
C LEU A 141 9.38 10.51 2.50
N PHE A 142 10.48 10.09 1.86
CA PHE A 142 11.64 10.96 1.71
C PHE A 142 11.27 12.17 0.84
N ASP A 143 11.64 13.37 1.27
CA ASP A 143 11.21 14.62 0.63
C ASP A 143 11.40 14.61 -0.89
N HIS A 144 12.56 14.14 -1.37
CA HIS A 144 12.83 14.07 -2.81
C HIS A 144 11.93 13.07 -3.56
N GLU A 145 11.57 11.94 -2.96
CA GLU A 145 10.64 10.97 -3.58
C GLU A 145 9.20 11.49 -3.52
N TRP A 146 8.77 12.04 -2.38
CA TRP A 146 7.41 12.53 -2.22
C TRP A 146 7.13 13.74 -3.11
N ASN A 147 8.06 14.71 -3.17
CA ASN A 147 7.95 15.87 -4.05
C ASN A 147 7.92 15.45 -5.52
N PHE A 148 8.72 14.45 -5.92
CA PHE A 148 8.64 13.88 -7.27
C PHE A 148 7.23 13.35 -7.57
N TYR A 149 6.63 12.57 -6.68
CA TYR A 149 5.25 12.10 -6.88
C TYR A 149 4.24 13.26 -6.93
N HIS A 150 4.40 14.27 -6.07
CA HIS A 150 3.53 15.46 -6.06
C HIS A 150 3.59 16.22 -7.40
N ASP A 151 4.79 16.41 -7.94
CA ASP A 151 4.99 17.16 -9.18
C ASP A 151 4.41 16.45 -10.40
N VAL A 152 4.54 15.12 -10.48
CA VAL A 152 4.19 14.37 -11.70
C VAL A 152 2.77 13.80 -11.70
N VAL A 153 2.24 13.39 -10.53
CA VAL A 153 1.00 12.60 -10.48
C VAL A 153 -0.21 13.41 -10.94
N TYR A 154 -0.27 14.72 -10.66
CA TYR A 154 -1.37 15.56 -11.15
C TYR A 154 -1.51 15.48 -12.67
N GLN A 155 -0.40 15.73 -13.39
CA GLN A 155 -0.39 15.67 -14.85
C GLN A 155 -0.65 14.25 -15.37
N MET A 156 -0.08 13.23 -14.71
CA MET A 156 -0.35 11.84 -15.07
C MET A 156 -1.82 11.44 -14.91
N ILE A 157 -2.55 12.01 -13.92
CA ILE A 157 -3.99 11.80 -13.79
C ILE A 157 -4.73 12.40 -14.98
N LEU A 158 -4.43 13.65 -15.35
CA LEU A 158 -5.06 14.31 -16.51
C LEU A 158 -4.82 13.54 -17.81
N GLU A 159 -3.62 12.96 -17.96
CA GLU A 159 -3.25 12.12 -19.10
C GLU A 159 -3.74 10.67 -19.00
N LYS A 160 -4.52 10.32 -17.98
CA LYS A 160 -5.01 8.95 -17.72
C LYS A 160 -3.91 7.88 -17.51
N LYS A 161 -2.68 8.32 -17.21
CA LYS A 161 -1.52 7.47 -16.90
C LYS A 161 -1.43 7.11 -15.42
N ALA A 162 -2.09 7.86 -14.55
CA ALA A 162 -2.21 7.57 -13.13
C ALA A 162 -3.64 7.79 -12.63
N SER A 163 -3.96 7.24 -11.46
CA SER A 163 -5.18 7.58 -10.73
C SER A 163 -4.93 7.65 -9.24
N LEU A 164 -5.80 8.42 -8.58
CA LEU A 164 -5.99 8.31 -7.14
C LEU A 164 -7.34 7.65 -6.89
N TYR A 165 -7.31 6.42 -6.37
CA TYR A 165 -8.48 5.75 -5.82
C TYR A 165 -8.62 6.15 -4.36
N VAL A 166 -9.73 6.81 -4.00
CA VAL A 166 -9.94 7.40 -2.67
C VAL A 166 -11.24 6.92 -2.05
N ILE A 167 -11.16 6.49 -0.79
CA ILE A 167 -12.33 6.30 0.07
C ILE A 167 -12.39 7.52 1.00
N TYR A 168 -13.52 8.21 1.01
CA TYR A 168 -13.80 9.30 1.92
C TYR A 168 -14.73 8.82 3.04
N SER A 169 -14.51 9.33 4.25
CA SER A 169 -15.54 9.47 5.27
C SER A 169 -15.91 10.94 5.28
N ASP A 170 -17.14 11.25 4.92
CA ASP A 170 -17.60 12.61 4.65
C ASP A 170 -16.71 13.27 3.57
N GLN A 171 -15.97 14.32 3.92
CA GLN A 171 -15.02 14.99 3.01
C GLN A 171 -13.56 14.63 3.27
N LYS A 172 -13.28 13.70 4.21
CA LYS A 172 -11.93 13.33 4.63
C LYS A 172 -11.48 12.04 3.94
N PRO A 173 -10.38 12.04 3.17
CA PRO A 173 -9.76 10.81 2.69
C PRO A 173 -9.34 9.91 3.85
N ILE A 174 -9.86 8.68 3.89
CA ILE A 174 -9.53 7.64 4.85
C ILE A 174 -8.79 6.46 4.20
N SER A 175 -8.77 6.37 2.88
CA SER A 175 -7.88 5.48 2.11
C SER A 175 -7.51 6.12 0.80
N VAL A 176 -6.24 5.99 0.40
CA VAL A 176 -5.73 6.48 -0.88
C VAL A 176 -4.87 5.38 -1.51
N ARG A 177 -5.14 5.07 -2.78
CA ARG A 177 -4.28 4.24 -3.64
C ARG A 177 -3.84 5.07 -4.84
N LEU A 178 -2.54 5.20 -5.04
CA LEU A 178 -1.95 5.67 -6.29
C LEU A 178 -1.74 4.47 -7.20
N ASN A 179 -2.37 4.51 -8.37
CA ASN A 179 -2.20 3.50 -9.40
C ASN A 179 -1.57 4.11 -10.66
N TYR A 180 -0.77 3.32 -11.37
CA TYR A 180 -0.33 3.63 -12.73
C TYR A 180 -1.06 2.75 -13.74
N TYR A 181 -1.10 3.21 -14.99
CA TYR A 181 -1.84 2.54 -16.05
C TYR A 181 -0.96 2.27 -17.26
N SER A 182 -1.12 1.06 -17.81
CA SER A 182 -0.95 0.83 -19.24
C SER A 182 -2.33 0.67 -19.88
N ASP A 183 -2.36 0.36 -21.17
CA ASP A 183 -3.61 0.13 -21.90
C ASP A 183 -4.46 -1.01 -21.30
N GLU A 184 -3.82 -2.01 -20.69
CA GLU A 184 -4.50 -3.23 -20.23
C GLU A 184 -4.26 -3.55 -18.74
N ILE A 185 -3.33 -2.86 -18.08
CA ILE A 185 -2.85 -3.21 -16.73
C ILE A 185 -2.96 -2.01 -15.80
N ILE A 186 -3.51 -2.25 -14.61
CA ILE A 186 -3.46 -1.33 -13.48
C ILE A 186 -2.31 -1.77 -12.56
N PHE A 187 -1.36 -0.89 -12.27
CA PHE A 187 -0.26 -1.14 -11.34
C PHE A 187 -0.51 -0.43 -10.00
N ASP A 188 -0.66 -1.19 -8.92
CA ASP A 188 -0.79 -0.70 -7.54
C ASP A 188 0.55 -0.15 -7.03
N ALA A 189 0.76 1.16 -7.13
CA ALA A 189 2.07 1.76 -6.87
C ALA A 189 2.32 2.06 -5.39
N ILE A 190 1.36 2.74 -4.74
CA ILE A 190 1.40 3.13 -3.33
C ILE A 190 -0.02 3.08 -2.77
N THR A 191 -0.22 2.41 -1.64
CA THR A 191 -1.53 2.31 -0.98
C THR A 191 -1.41 2.60 0.51
N VAL A 192 -2.36 3.37 1.04
CA VAL A 192 -2.53 3.62 2.47
C VAL A 192 -4.00 3.70 2.89
N PHE A 193 -4.23 3.50 4.17
CA PHE A 193 -5.50 3.75 4.83
C PHE A 193 -5.27 4.27 6.25
N ASP A 194 -6.28 4.96 6.80
CA ASP A 194 -6.29 5.44 8.17
C ASP A 194 -6.39 4.25 9.14
N ILE A 195 -5.35 4.09 9.95
CA ILE A 195 -5.20 2.95 10.87
C ILE A 195 -6.25 2.97 12.01
N ASP A 196 -6.90 4.11 12.26
CA ASP A 196 -8.00 4.18 13.24
C ASP A 196 -9.18 3.32 12.79
N TYR A 197 -9.38 3.15 11.48
CA TYR A 197 -10.46 2.32 10.92
C TYR A 197 -10.07 0.84 10.78
N SER A 198 -9.03 0.38 11.49
CA SER A 198 -8.48 -0.97 11.31
C SER A 198 -9.52 -2.09 11.43
N LYS A 199 -10.53 -1.96 12.32
CA LYS A 199 -11.64 -2.92 12.49
C LYS A 199 -12.54 -3.06 11.27
N PHE A 200 -12.64 -2.01 10.46
CA PHE A 200 -13.41 -1.98 9.22
C PHE A 200 -12.64 -2.58 8.04
N HIS A 201 -11.36 -2.90 8.21
CA HIS A 201 -10.52 -3.48 7.17
C HIS A 201 -10.50 -2.68 5.85
N LEU A 202 -10.33 -1.35 5.93
CA LEU A 202 -10.32 -0.45 4.77
C LEU A 202 -9.45 -0.93 3.60
N GLY A 203 -8.29 -1.54 3.88
CA GLY A 203 -7.43 -2.08 2.83
C GLY A 203 -8.11 -3.13 1.93
N LYS A 204 -9.00 -3.97 2.48
CA LYS A 204 -9.76 -4.97 1.71
C LYS A 204 -10.87 -4.33 0.89
N ILE A 205 -11.59 -3.38 1.49
CA ILE A 205 -12.65 -2.62 0.81
C ILE A 205 -12.05 -1.85 -0.37
N SER A 206 -10.92 -1.19 -0.13
CA SER A 206 -10.16 -0.45 -1.15
C SER A 206 -9.71 -1.32 -2.32
N ILE A 207 -9.28 -2.57 -2.07
CA ILE A 207 -8.98 -3.53 -3.15
C ILE A 207 -10.24 -3.93 -3.90
N MET A 208 -11.32 -4.30 -3.21
CA MET A 208 -12.58 -4.68 -3.88
C MET A 208 -13.08 -3.58 -4.82
N LYS A 209 -13.02 -2.33 -4.37
CA LYS A 209 -13.57 -1.23 -5.12
C LYS A 209 -12.72 -0.80 -6.31
N VAL A 210 -11.38 -0.89 -6.20
CA VAL A 210 -10.53 -0.68 -7.39
C VAL A 210 -10.71 -1.82 -8.40
N LEU A 211 -10.98 -3.05 -7.94
CA LEU A 211 -11.30 -4.16 -8.83
C LEU A 211 -12.66 -3.99 -9.51
N GLU A 212 -13.72 -3.57 -8.80
CA GLU A 212 -15.00 -3.17 -9.40
C GLU A 212 -14.79 -2.19 -10.55
N TRP A 213 -14.06 -1.10 -10.29
CA TRP A 213 -13.74 -0.10 -11.31
C TRP A 213 -12.90 -0.69 -12.46
N ALA A 214 -11.96 -1.59 -12.16
CA ALA A 214 -11.12 -2.24 -13.18
C ALA A 214 -11.95 -3.11 -14.15
N PHE A 215 -12.90 -3.88 -13.63
CA PHE A 215 -13.84 -4.68 -14.43
C PHE A 215 -14.73 -3.79 -15.29
N GLU A 216 -15.32 -2.73 -14.70
CA GLU A 216 -16.18 -1.77 -15.42
C GLU A 216 -15.46 -1.06 -16.58
N ASN A 217 -14.13 -0.90 -16.46
CA ASN A 217 -13.29 -0.25 -17.46
C ASN A 217 -12.49 -1.23 -18.33
N ASN A 218 -12.83 -2.54 -18.30
CA ASN A 218 -12.26 -3.59 -19.14
C ASN A 218 -10.73 -3.75 -19.04
N TYR A 219 -10.14 -3.45 -17.88
CA TYR A 219 -8.74 -3.77 -17.63
C TYR A 219 -8.55 -5.29 -17.53
N LYS A 220 -7.44 -5.79 -18.08
CA LYS A 220 -7.17 -7.24 -18.13
C LYS A 220 -6.36 -7.74 -16.95
N GLN A 221 -5.60 -6.86 -16.31
CA GLN A 221 -4.74 -7.22 -15.17
C GLN A 221 -4.74 -6.14 -14.09
N PHE A 222 -4.72 -6.58 -12.84
CA PHE A 222 -4.43 -5.74 -11.68
C PHE A 222 -3.15 -6.24 -11.00
N ASP A 223 -2.06 -5.50 -11.13
CA ASP A 223 -0.73 -5.86 -10.65
C ASP A 223 -0.43 -5.19 -9.30
N PHE A 224 -0.26 -5.99 -8.24
CA PHE A 224 0.11 -5.51 -6.91
C PHE A 224 1.58 -5.03 -6.82
N SER A 225 2.37 -5.18 -7.90
CA SER A 225 3.78 -4.83 -7.99
C SER A 225 4.65 -5.53 -6.92
N LYS A 226 5.92 -5.10 -6.85
CA LYS A 226 6.98 -5.73 -6.06
C LYS A 226 6.74 -5.72 -4.55
N GLY A 227 7.27 -6.74 -3.89
CA GLY A 227 7.35 -6.85 -2.43
C GLY A 227 6.36 -7.86 -1.86
N TYR A 228 6.81 -8.58 -0.84
CA TYR A 228 6.03 -9.60 -0.17
C TYR A 228 5.16 -8.98 0.92
N PHE A 229 3.84 -9.09 0.75
CA PHE A 229 2.85 -8.87 1.79
C PHE A 229 1.81 -9.98 1.67
N ASP A 230 1.42 -10.60 2.79
CA ASP A 230 0.52 -11.76 2.82
C ASP A 230 -0.78 -11.52 2.04
N TYR A 231 -1.30 -10.28 2.04
CA TYR A 231 -2.51 -9.96 1.29
C TYR A 231 -2.29 -10.13 -0.22
N LYS A 232 -1.15 -9.72 -0.78
CA LYS A 232 -0.88 -9.82 -2.23
C LYS A 232 -0.95 -11.28 -2.71
N GLU A 233 -0.47 -12.20 -1.88
CA GLU A 233 -0.54 -13.64 -2.14
C GLU A 233 -1.96 -14.18 -2.05
N SER A 234 -2.78 -13.67 -1.12
CA SER A 234 -4.18 -14.09 -1.00
C SER A 234 -5.09 -13.54 -2.10
N TRP A 235 -4.78 -12.36 -2.65
CA TRP A 235 -5.58 -11.71 -3.70
C TRP A 235 -5.08 -12.06 -5.11
N GLY A 236 -3.78 -12.17 -5.34
CA GLY A 236 -3.24 -12.51 -6.66
C GLY A 236 -3.52 -13.96 -7.05
N ASN A 237 -3.93 -14.20 -8.31
CA ASN A 237 -4.01 -15.54 -8.89
C ASN A 237 -2.78 -15.90 -9.73
N LEU A 238 -1.89 -14.94 -9.97
CA LEU A 238 -0.61 -15.14 -10.65
C LEU A 238 0.53 -14.53 -9.84
N LYS A 239 1.54 -15.36 -9.56
CA LYS A 239 2.81 -14.94 -8.93
C LYS A 239 3.91 -14.93 -9.98
N TYR A 240 4.71 -13.88 -10.00
CA TYR A 240 5.81 -13.72 -10.94
C TYR A 240 7.05 -13.17 -10.25
N ASP A 241 8.17 -13.16 -10.97
CA ASP A 241 9.41 -12.56 -10.52
C ASP A 241 9.67 -11.26 -11.27
N PHE A 242 10.08 -10.22 -10.55
CA PHE A 242 10.80 -9.11 -11.16
C PHE A 242 12.21 -9.58 -11.53
N GLU A 243 12.67 -9.22 -12.71
CA GLU A 243 14.01 -9.50 -13.22
C GLU A 243 14.78 -8.19 -13.41
N TYR A 244 16.07 -8.22 -13.13
CA TYR A 244 17.01 -7.24 -13.68
C TYR A 244 17.63 -7.83 -14.94
N HIS A 245 17.53 -7.08 -16.03
CA HIS A 245 18.10 -7.46 -17.33
C HIS A 245 19.41 -6.70 -17.56
N ILE A 246 20.48 -7.43 -17.91
CA ILE A 246 21.80 -6.85 -18.17
C ILE A 246 22.17 -7.12 -19.62
N LEU A 247 22.16 -6.07 -20.44
CA LEU A 247 22.51 -6.14 -21.86
C LEU A 247 23.97 -5.75 -22.07
N TYR A 248 24.68 -6.48 -22.93
CA TYR A 248 26.09 -6.25 -23.20
C TYR A 248 26.51 -6.72 -24.60
N ASN A 249 27.56 -6.11 -25.14
CA ASN A 249 28.15 -6.54 -26.40
C ASN A 249 29.07 -7.76 -26.18
N LYS A 250 28.73 -8.90 -26.81
CA LYS A 250 29.46 -10.19 -26.75
C LYS A 250 30.88 -10.14 -27.34
N LYS A 251 31.22 -9.10 -28.10
CA LYS A 251 32.55 -8.90 -28.71
C LYS A 251 33.44 -7.95 -27.91
N SER A 252 32.91 -7.25 -26.92
CA SER A 252 33.67 -6.31 -26.09
C SER A 252 33.98 -6.93 -24.73
N LEU A 253 35.25 -7.24 -24.48
CA LEU A 253 35.70 -7.84 -23.21
C LEU A 253 35.30 -6.99 -21.99
N VAL A 254 35.45 -5.67 -22.09
CA VAL A 254 35.04 -4.72 -21.04
C VAL A 254 33.55 -4.85 -20.73
N SER A 255 32.71 -4.98 -21.77
CA SER A 255 31.25 -5.13 -21.61
C SER A 255 30.89 -6.47 -20.96
N ILE A 256 31.54 -7.56 -21.38
CA ILE A 256 31.34 -8.90 -20.81
C ILE A 256 31.71 -8.92 -19.32
N VAL A 257 32.88 -8.39 -18.97
CA VAL A 257 33.36 -8.36 -17.58
C VAL A 257 32.44 -7.48 -16.73
N THR A 258 32.09 -6.29 -17.22
CA THR A 258 31.15 -5.38 -16.55
C THR A 258 29.81 -6.08 -16.27
N ALA A 259 29.21 -6.70 -17.29
CA ALA A 259 27.93 -7.39 -17.16
C ALA A 259 27.99 -8.55 -16.14
N ARG A 260 29.07 -9.35 -16.16
CA ARG A 260 29.26 -10.46 -15.22
C ARG A 260 29.44 -9.97 -13.78
N ILE A 261 30.24 -8.93 -13.55
CA ILE A 261 30.41 -8.33 -12.22
C ILE A 261 29.06 -7.88 -11.67
N VAL A 262 28.30 -7.11 -12.46
CA VAL A 262 26.97 -6.62 -12.08
C VAL A 262 26.02 -7.80 -11.81
N TYR A 263 26.01 -8.82 -12.67
CA TYR A 263 25.23 -10.03 -12.50
C TYR A 263 25.52 -10.73 -11.17
N TYR A 264 26.79 -10.98 -10.84
CA TYR A 264 27.15 -11.65 -9.59
C TYR A 264 26.89 -10.80 -8.35
N ILE A 265 27.04 -9.48 -8.42
CA ILE A 265 26.64 -8.56 -7.33
C ILE A 265 25.15 -8.72 -7.02
N TYR A 266 24.28 -8.66 -8.03
CA TYR A 266 22.84 -8.79 -7.81
C TYR A 266 22.39 -10.21 -7.46
N LYS A 267 23.09 -11.23 -7.97
CA LYS A 267 22.87 -12.62 -7.57
C LYS A 267 23.24 -12.85 -6.10
N LEU A 268 24.32 -12.25 -5.63
CA LEU A 268 24.70 -12.28 -4.22
C LEU A 268 23.66 -11.55 -3.36
N LYS A 269 23.22 -10.35 -3.77
CA LYS A 269 22.14 -9.61 -3.06
C LYS A 269 20.85 -10.44 -2.98
N GLN A 270 20.44 -11.08 -4.07
CA GLN A 270 19.30 -12.00 -4.10
C GLN A 270 19.49 -13.15 -3.10
N TYR A 271 20.65 -13.81 -3.13
CA TYR A 271 20.96 -14.92 -2.23
C TYR A 271 20.88 -14.50 -0.76
N LEU A 272 21.47 -13.35 -0.39
CA LEU A 272 21.41 -12.84 0.99
C LEU A 272 19.97 -12.51 1.43
N ARG A 273 19.14 -12.01 0.51
CA ARG A 273 17.71 -11.76 0.75
C ARG A 273 16.94 -13.06 0.95
N ASP A 274 17.19 -14.07 0.14
CA ASP A 274 16.54 -15.39 0.25
C ASP A 274 16.86 -16.07 1.60
N GLN A 275 18.04 -15.78 2.18
CA GLN A 275 18.44 -16.22 3.53
C GLN A 275 17.83 -15.38 4.68
N ARG A 276 17.01 -14.36 4.37
CA ARG A 276 16.40 -13.42 5.32
C ARG A 276 17.40 -12.73 6.27
N LEU A 277 18.65 -12.55 5.83
CA LEU A 277 19.68 -11.91 6.65
C LEU A 277 19.35 -10.45 6.98
N ASN A 278 18.67 -9.75 6.07
CA ASN A 278 18.19 -8.39 6.30
C ASN A 278 17.21 -8.31 7.49
N GLU A 279 16.26 -9.26 7.59
CA GLU A 279 15.30 -9.30 8.71
C GLU A 279 16.01 -9.55 10.05
N LYS A 280 17.00 -10.44 10.07
CA LYS A 280 17.82 -10.73 11.26
C LYS A 280 18.61 -9.50 11.70
N PHE A 281 19.19 -8.76 10.76
CA PHE A 281 19.95 -7.54 11.03
C PHE A 281 19.05 -6.39 11.51
N HIS A 282 17.87 -6.22 10.91
CA HIS A 282 16.89 -5.22 11.35
C HIS A 282 16.40 -5.49 12.78
N LYS A 283 16.08 -6.75 13.11
CA LYS A 283 15.69 -7.13 14.48
C LYS A 283 16.78 -6.83 15.51
N LEU A 284 18.04 -7.12 15.16
CA LEU A 284 19.18 -6.86 16.04
C LEU A 284 19.42 -5.36 16.26
N THR A 285 19.46 -4.58 15.18
CA THR A 285 19.67 -3.13 15.26
C THR A 285 18.52 -2.40 15.96
N TYR A 286 17.29 -2.88 15.78
CA TYR A 286 16.12 -2.37 16.48
C TYR A 286 16.19 -2.63 17.99
N ALA A 287 16.50 -3.86 18.41
CA ALA A 287 16.65 -4.23 19.82
C ALA A 287 17.76 -3.44 20.52
N LEU A 288 18.79 -3.02 19.78
CA LEU A 288 19.90 -2.21 20.29
C LEU A 288 19.57 -0.71 20.37
N LYS A 289 18.68 -0.20 19.51
CA LYS A 289 18.31 1.23 19.47
C LYS A 289 17.18 1.58 20.43
N ASN A 290 16.28 0.65 20.75
CA ASN A 290 15.11 0.96 21.54
C ASN A 290 15.25 0.49 23.00
N LYS A 291 15.44 1.46 23.91
CA LYS A 291 14.95 1.32 25.29
C LYS A 291 13.43 1.14 25.21
N LYS A 292 12.88 0.24 26.03
CA LYS A 292 11.42 0.05 26.16
C LYS A 292 10.74 1.41 26.33
N THR A 293 9.92 1.80 25.37
CA THR A 293 8.95 2.88 25.54
C THR A 293 7.77 2.29 26.28
N ASP A 294 7.39 2.89 27.40
CA ASP A 294 6.17 2.54 28.11
C ASP A 294 4.98 2.81 27.18
N THR A 295 4.30 1.75 26.75
CA THR A 295 3.06 1.88 25.99
C THR A 295 1.94 2.18 26.96
N VAL A 296 1.35 3.37 26.82
CA VAL A 296 0.12 3.77 27.52
C VAL A 296 -0.95 2.73 27.24
N GLY A 297 -1.51 2.14 28.29
CA GLY A 297 -2.37 0.97 28.21
C GLY A 297 -3.84 1.34 28.35
N VAL A 298 -4.68 0.95 27.40
CA VAL A 298 -6.15 1.10 27.54
C VAL A 298 -6.72 -0.18 28.13
N THR A 299 -7.48 -0.08 29.22
CA THR A 299 -8.18 -1.22 29.82
C THR A 299 -9.68 -0.96 29.80
N GLU A 300 -10.44 -1.90 29.25
CA GLU A 300 -11.90 -1.85 29.32
C GLU A 300 -12.33 -2.06 30.78
N VAL A 301 -13.20 -1.18 31.25
CA VAL A 301 -13.76 -1.28 32.60
C VAL A 301 -15.20 -1.72 32.48
N ASP A 302 -15.59 -2.70 33.29
CA ASP A 302 -16.96 -3.17 33.34
C ASP A 302 -17.88 -2.03 33.81
N ALA A 303 -18.92 -1.75 33.02
CA ALA A 303 -19.90 -0.71 33.31
C ALA A 303 -20.59 -0.95 34.66
N GLU A 304 -20.79 -2.22 35.07
CA GLU A 304 -21.37 -2.57 36.38
C GLU A 304 -20.48 -2.13 37.55
N THR A 305 -19.16 -2.12 37.35
CA THR A 305 -18.19 -1.67 38.38
C THR A 305 -18.24 -0.15 38.57
N LEU A 306 -18.62 0.61 37.54
CA LEU A 306 -18.61 2.08 37.52
C LEU A 306 -19.97 2.72 37.77
N ILE A 307 -21.09 2.01 37.61
CA ILE A 307 -22.44 2.50 37.94
C ILE A 307 -22.56 2.94 39.42
N ASN A 308 -21.70 2.39 40.29
CA ASN A 308 -21.64 2.74 41.72
C ASN A 308 -20.64 3.85 42.06
N LEU A 309 -19.94 4.41 41.08
CA LEU A 309 -18.94 5.45 41.28
C LEU A 309 -19.50 6.80 40.83
N ASP A 310 -19.58 7.75 41.76
CA ASP A 310 -20.05 9.13 41.53
C ASP A 310 -19.02 9.92 40.71
N ILE A 311 -18.92 9.60 39.42
CA ILE A 311 -17.96 10.19 38.47
C ILE A 311 -18.66 11.28 37.67
N ASP A 312 -18.15 12.51 37.79
CA ASP A 312 -18.57 13.65 36.98
C ASP A 312 -18.00 13.51 35.55
N PHE A 313 -18.83 12.99 34.63
CA PHE A 313 -18.49 12.89 33.22
C PHE A 313 -18.86 14.16 32.47
N LYS A 314 -17.89 14.75 31.76
CA LYS A 314 -18.08 15.94 30.93
C LYS A 314 -18.04 15.58 29.46
N GLU A 315 -19.07 16.01 28.73
CA GLU A 315 -19.18 15.76 27.29
C GLU A 315 -17.98 16.36 26.53
N THR A 316 -17.47 15.61 25.56
CA THR A 316 -16.36 16.00 24.70
C THR A 316 -16.61 15.56 23.26
N LYS A 317 -15.77 16.03 22.33
CA LYS A 317 -15.79 15.63 20.92
C LYS A 317 -14.58 14.79 20.58
N LEU A 318 -14.71 13.97 19.54
CA LEU A 318 -13.63 13.10 19.07
C LEU A 318 -12.37 13.87 18.67
N GLU A 319 -12.54 15.08 18.12
CA GLU A 319 -11.45 15.97 17.73
C GLU A 319 -10.73 16.59 18.94
N ASN A 320 -11.41 16.68 20.07
CA ASN A 320 -10.93 17.33 21.29
C ASN A 320 -10.30 16.35 22.29
N LEU A 321 -10.26 15.05 21.97
CA LEU A 321 -9.62 14.07 22.84
C LEU A 321 -8.13 14.38 22.97
N GLU A 322 -7.66 14.52 24.21
CA GLU A 322 -6.25 14.73 24.54
C GLU A 322 -5.35 13.55 24.13
N TRP A 323 -5.98 12.39 23.89
CA TRP A 323 -5.32 11.15 23.49
C TRP A 323 -5.76 10.73 22.08
N PRO A 324 -5.09 11.20 21.01
CA PRO A 324 -5.45 10.87 19.63
C PRO A 324 -5.48 9.37 19.32
N TYR A 325 -4.74 8.54 20.07
CA TYR A 325 -4.75 7.08 19.88
C TYR A 325 -6.08 6.42 20.27
N LEU A 326 -6.92 7.10 21.07
CA LEU A 326 -8.25 6.60 21.44
C LEU A 326 -9.26 6.67 20.29
N LYS A 327 -8.96 7.38 19.19
CA LYS A 327 -9.82 7.38 18.00
C LYS A 327 -10.06 5.97 17.46
N LYS A 328 -9.04 5.12 17.51
CA LYS A 328 -9.15 3.71 17.15
C LYS A 328 -10.13 2.97 18.06
N GLU A 329 -10.05 3.17 19.37
CA GLU A 329 -10.97 2.53 20.34
C GLU A 329 -12.41 2.98 20.13
N VAL A 330 -12.63 4.27 19.84
CA VAL A 330 -13.95 4.81 19.50
C VAL A 330 -14.51 4.17 18.23
N TYR A 331 -13.69 4.03 17.17
CA TYR A 331 -14.14 3.41 15.92
C TYR A 331 -14.37 1.90 16.07
N ASP A 332 -13.56 1.21 16.88
CA ASP A 332 -13.79 -0.19 17.26
C ASP A 332 -15.12 -0.36 18.02
N PHE A 333 -15.45 0.57 18.92
CA PHE A 333 -16.73 0.59 19.62
C PHE A 333 -17.90 0.80 18.64
N ILE A 334 -17.83 1.80 17.76
CA ILE A 334 -18.86 2.05 16.75
C ILE A 334 -19.06 0.85 15.81
N PHE A 335 -17.97 0.18 15.41
CA PHE A 335 -18.05 -1.05 14.61
C PHE A 335 -18.88 -2.14 15.31
N LEU A 336 -18.76 -2.27 16.63
CA LEU A 336 -19.46 -3.27 17.43
C LEU A 336 -20.91 -2.86 17.73
N ALA A 337 -21.14 -1.57 18.03
CA ALA A 337 -22.45 -0.99 18.27
C ALA A 337 -23.35 -1.03 17.02
N LYS A 338 -22.76 -0.99 15.82
CA LYS A 338 -23.48 -1.02 14.52
C LYS A 338 -24.40 0.19 14.35
N GLU A 339 -23.97 1.35 14.83
CA GLU A 339 -24.71 2.60 14.73
C GLU A 339 -23.91 3.64 13.93
N PRO A 340 -24.59 4.63 13.32
CA PRO A 340 -23.93 5.80 12.77
C PRO A 340 -23.07 6.50 13.82
N ILE A 341 -21.91 7.00 13.42
CA ILE A 341 -21.03 7.77 14.32
C ILE A 341 -21.71 9.03 14.86
N ASP A 342 -22.70 9.58 14.16
CA ASP A 342 -23.49 10.73 14.62
C ASP A 342 -24.30 10.44 15.89
N ASN A 343 -24.56 9.16 16.20
CA ASN A 343 -25.21 8.75 17.44
C ASN A 343 -24.24 8.67 18.63
N LEU A 344 -22.92 8.82 18.39
CA LEU A 344 -21.90 8.71 19.41
C LEU A 344 -21.94 9.91 20.35
N LYS A 345 -21.98 9.64 21.65
CA LYS A 345 -21.67 10.59 22.71
C LYS A 345 -20.38 10.16 23.38
N LEU A 346 -19.48 11.12 23.55
CA LEU A 346 -18.21 10.94 24.25
C LEU A 346 -18.21 11.82 25.49
N SER A 347 -17.77 11.25 26.60
CA SER A 347 -17.57 12.00 27.83
C SER A 347 -16.29 11.55 28.52
N THR A 348 -15.56 12.50 29.11
CA THR A 348 -14.37 12.22 29.90
C THR A 348 -14.66 12.40 31.39
N GLY A 349 -14.08 11.54 32.21
CA GLY A 349 -14.19 11.62 33.67
C GLY A 349 -12.86 11.25 34.33
N CYS A 350 -12.75 11.51 35.62
CA CYS A 350 -11.58 11.12 36.41
C CYS A 350 -12.05 10.34 37.64
N HIS A 351 -11.41 9.22 37.93
CA HIS A 351 -11.66 8.42 39.13
C HIS A 351 -10.33 7.93 39.72
N GLU A 352 -10.08 8.22 41.00
CA GLU A 352 -8.82 7.84 41.69
C GLU A 352 -7.54 8.29 40.95
N GLY A 353 -7.58 9.47 40.33
CA GLY A 353 -6.46 10.01 39.54
C GLY A 353 -6.27 9.33 38.18
N LYS A 354 -7.20 8.45 37.79
CA LYS A 354 -7.21 7.79 36.49
C LYS A 354 -8.26 8.39 35.58
N GLU A 355 -7.86 8.46 34.33
CA GLU A 355 -8.52 9.15 33.26
C GLU A 355 -9.45 8.16 32.54
N LEU A 356 -10.74 8.50 32.39
CA LEU A 356 -11.77 7.62 31.85
C LEU A 356 -12.40 8.23 30.60
N LEU A 357 -12.66 7.39 29.59
CA LEU A 357 -13.46 7.74 28.42
C LEU A 357 -14.72 6.89 28.39
N LEU A 358 -15.86 7.54 28.47
CA LEU A 358 -17.19 6.98 28.28
C LEU A 358 -17.60 7.17 26.81
N MET A 359 -17.98 6.06 26.17
CA MET A 359 -18.52 6.01 24.82
C MET A 359 -19.95 5.47 24.87
N GLU A 360 -20.90 6.22 24.33
CA GLU A 360 -22.31 5.87 24.34
C GLU A 360 -22.92 6.02 22.94
N THR A 361 -23.79 5.10 22.57
CA THR A 361 -24.70 5.20 21.42
C THR A 361 -26.14 5.03 21.90
N LEU A 362 -27.11 4.90 20.99
CA LEU A 362 -28.50 4.68 21.41
C LEU A 362 -28.71 3.33 22.09
N GLN A 363 -27.89 2.32 21.74
CA GLN A 363 -28.08 0.94 22.18
C GLN A 363 -26.89 0.35 22.95
N SER A 364 -25.75 1.05 23.01
CA SER A 364 -24.52 0.51 23.59
C SER A 364 -23.78 1.55 24.42
N LYS A 365 -23.07 1.08 25.44
CA LYS A 365 -22.23 1.88 26.32
C LYS A 365 -20.95 1.12 26.60
N LYS A 366 -19.81 1.83 26.61
CA LYS A 366 -18.51 1.28 26.97
C LYS A 366 -17.70 2.34 27.70
N ILE A 367 -16.98 1.92 28.74
CA ILE A 367 -16.02 2.78 29.44
C ILE A 367 -14.63 2.18 29.29
N VAL A 368 -13.66 3.02 28.99
CA VAL A 368 -12.24 2.64 28.97
C VAL A 368 -11.46 3.52 29.93
N GLN A 369 -10.55 2.88 30.67
CA GLN A 369 -9.56 3.54 31.51
C GLN A 369 -8.26 3.70 30.75
N ILE A 370 -7.66 4.86 30.89
CA ILE A 370 -6.40 5.24 30.24
C ILE A 370 -5.30 5.14 31.31
N ASN A 371 -4.30 4.28 31.08
CA ASN A 371 -3.18 4.03 32.01
C ASN A 371 -1.84 4.54 31.53
#